data_AF-A0A1M5ADB5-F1
#
_entry.id   AF-A0A1M5ADB5-F1
#
_cell.length_a   1.000
_cell.length_b   1.000
_cell.length_c   1.000
_cell.angle_alpha   90.00
_cell.angle_beta   90.00
_cell.angle_gamma   90.00
#
_symmetry.space_group_name_H-M   'P 1'
#
loop_
_entity.id
_entity.type
_entity.pdbx_description
1 polymer ?
#
loop_
_entity_poly.entity_id
_entity_poly.type
_entity_poly.pdbx_seq_one_letter_code
_entity_poly.pdbx_strand_id
1 'polypeptide(L)'
;MQSTINLLDRAEQVKPLAAWTKEMKLSGNVLYTARLRGRLSPILAGAIAEKLGEDVQHWITVAVLETEKESGALDHLKKTADRWLNKVNS
;
A
#
# COMPACT_ATOMS: atom_id res chain seq x y z
N MET A 1 9.31 3.72 -8.09
CA MET A 1 8.37 3.81 -6.96
C MET A 1 7.59 2.52 -6.88
N GLN A 2 7.53 1.90 -5.70
CA GLN A 2 6.65 0.76 -5.47
C GLN A 2 5.18 1.23 -5.48
N SER A 3 4.24 0.37 -5.86
CA SER A 3 2.80 0.66 -5.81
C SER A 3 2.08 -0.17 -4.74
N THR A 4 0.94 0.32 -4.24
CA THR A 4 0.13 -0.44 -3.28
C THR A 4 -0.43 -1.73 -3.86
N ILE A 5 -0.56 -1.83 -5.19
CA ILE A 5 -0.89 -3.10 -5.85
C ILE A 5 0.25 -4.10 -5.75
N ASN A 6 1.51 -3.66 -5.82
CA ASN A 6 2.65 -4.56 -5.57
C ASN A 6 2.67 -5.07 -4.11
N LEU A 7 2.20 -4.27 -3.15
CA LEU A 7 1.99 -4.74 -1.78
C LEU A 7 0.88 -5.80 -1.72
N LEU A 8 -0.24 -5.56 -2.39
CA LEU A 8 -1.35 -6.51 -2.46
C LEU A 8 -0.96 -7.83 -3.13
N ASP A 9 -0.18 -7.77 -4.21
CA ASP A 9 0.34 -8.95 -4.92
C ASP A 9 1.25 -9.79 -4.00
N ARG A 10 2.14 -9.15 -3.24
CA ARG A 10 2.98 -9.85 -2.25
C ARG A 10 2.15 -10.45 -1.12
N ALA A 11 1.12 -9.76 -0.65
CA ALA A 11 0.20 -10.32 0.33
C ALA A 11 -0.50 -11.59 -0.19
N GLU A 12 -0.92 -11.58 -1.46
CA GLU A 12 -1.59 -12.71 -2.10
C GLU A 12 -0.67 -13.93 -2.29
N GLN A 13 0.65 -13.72 -2.40
CA GLN A 13 1.65 -14.81 -2.40
C GLN A 13 1.74 -15.52 -1.04
N VAL A 14 1.44 -14.84 0.07
CA VAL A 14 1.47 -15.44 1.42
C VAL A 14 0.20 -16.24 1.69
N LYS A 15 -0.96 -15.68 1.35
CA LYS A 15 -2.26 -16.36 1.46
C LYS A 15 -3.34 -15.66 0.62
N PRO A 16 -4.44 -16.36 0.27
CA PRO A 16 -5.52 -15.77 -0.52
C PRO A 16 -6.12 -14.51 0.11
N LEU A 17 -6.58 -13.57 -0.73
CA LEU A 17 -7.20 -12.31 -0.27
C LEU A 17 -8.39 -12.53 0.68
N ALA A 18 -9.16 -13.61 0.51
CA ALA A 18 -10.25 -13.97 1.41
C ALA A 18 -9.77 -14.32 2.84
N ALA A 19 -8.57 -14.90 2.97
CA ALA A 19 -7.98 -15.17 4.28
C ALA A 19 -7.53 -13.86 4.95
N TRP A 20 -6.97 -12.93 4.17
CA TRP A 20 -6.62 -11.60 4.62
C TRP A 20 -7.84 -10.80 5.11
N THR A 21 -8.94 -10.76 4.34
CA THR A 21 -10.15 -10.05 4.77
C THR A 21 -10.73 -10.61 6.05
N LYS A 22 -10.71 -11.95 6.22
CA LYS A 22 -11.14 -12.59 7.47
C LYS A 22 -10.24 -12.22 8.65
N GLU A 23 -8.93 -12.28 8.48
CA GLU A 23 -7.98 -11.96 9.56
C GLU A 23 -8.07 -10.50 9.99
N MET A 24 -8.14 -9.59 9.02
CA MET A 24 -8.24 -8.15 9.27
C MET A 24 -9.67 -7.70 9.62
N LYS A 25 -10.62 -8.63 9.75
CA LYS A 25 -12.05 -8.35 10.06
C LYS A 25 -12.67 -7.34 9.09
N LEU A 26 -12.33 -7.44 7.81
CA LEU A 26 -12.81 -6.58 6.73
C LEU A 26 -14.02 -7.19 6.02
N SER A 27 -14.75 -6.37 5.26
CA SER A 27 -15.76 -6.90 4.35
C SER A 27 -15.10 -7.77 3.27
N GLY A 28 -15.75 -8.87 2.90
CA GLY A 28 -15.14 -9.91 2.04
C GLY A 28 -14.65 -9.40 0.69
N ASN A 29 -15.27 -8.35 0.15
CA ASN A 29 -14.96 -7.81 -1.18
C ASN A 29 -14.02 -6.61 -1.15
N VAL A 30 -13.56 -6.13 0.02
CA VAL A 30 -12.83 -4.85 0.08
C VAL A 30 -11.49 -4.89 -0.69
N LEU A 31 -10.75 -5.99 -0.57
CA LEU A 31 -9.45 -6.15 -1.24
C LEU A 31 -9.61 -6.35 -2.76
N TYR A 32 -10.63 -7.09 -3.18
CA TYR A 32 -10.99 -7.22 -4.59
C TYR A 32 -11.41 -5.87 -5.20
N THR A 33 -12.21 -5.10 -4.47
CA THR A 33 -12.63 -3.75 -4.89
C THR A 33 -11.43 -2.81 -5.02
N ALA A 34 -10.48 -2.88 -4.10
CA ALA A 34 -9.26 -2.09 -4.15
C ALA A 34 -8.39 -2.47 -5.36
N ARG A 35 -8.23 -3.78 -5.64
CA ARG A 35 -7.53 -4.28 -6.84
C ARG A 35 -8.16 -3.76 -8.12
N LEU A 36 -9.49 -3.80 -8.24
CA LEU A 36 -10.21 -3.26 -9.39
C LEU A 36 -10.02 -1.75 -9.56
N ARG A 37 -9.85 -1.01 -8.46
CA ARG A 37 -9.53 0.42 -8.47
C ARG A 37 -8.06 0.71 -8.78
N GLY A 38 -7.21 -0.31 -8.84
CA GLY A 38 -5.78 -0.17 -9.08
C GLY A 38 -4.99 0.44 -7.92
N ARG A 39 -5.56 0.53 -6.71
CA ARG A 39 -4.89 1.02 -5.51
C ARG A 39 -5.56 0.59 -4.20
N LEU A 40 -4.77 0.46 -3.14
CA LEU A 40 -5.26 0.33 -1.78
C LEU A 40 -5.61 1.71 -1.19
N SER A 41 -6.50 1.73 -0.19
CA SER A 41 -6.60 2.90 0.69
C SER A 41 -5.41 2.93 1.65
N PRO A 42 -5.07 4.09 2.24
CA PRO A 42 -3.96 4.17 3.20
C PRO A 42 -4.11 3.20 4.39
N ILE A 43 -5.34 3.01 4.89
CA ILE A 43 -5.63 2.08 5.98
C ILE A 43 -5.38 0.62 5.56
N LEU A 44 -5.81 0.22 4.35
CA LEU A 44 -5.59 -1.15 3.87
C LEU A 44 -4.11 -1.41 3.59
N ALA A 45 -3.40 -0.42 3.04
CA ALA A 45 -1.96 -0.52 2.79
C ALA A 45 -1.19 -0.69 4.11
N GLY A 46 -1.47 0.15 5.12
CA GLY A 46 -0.84 0.04 6.43
C GLY A 46 -1.13 -1.30 7.13
N ALA A 47 -2.39 -1.76 7.10
CA ALA A 47 -2.77 -3.03 7.72
C ALA A 47 -2.10 -4.24 7.05
N ILE A 48 -1.98 -4.24 5.72
CA ILE A 48 -1.27 -5.31 5.01
C ILE A 48 0.23 -5.25 5.31
N ALA A 49 0.83 -4.05 5.28
CA ALA A 49 2.24 -3.86 5.58
C ALA A 49 2.62 -4.37 6.97
N GLU A 50 1.83 -4.01 8.00
CA GLU A 50 2.03 -4.48 9.37
C GLU A 50 2.07 -6.01 9.45
N LYS A 51 1.14 -6.67 8.75
CA LYS A 51 1.04 -8.14 8.73
C LYS A 51 2.16 -8.83 7.94
N LEU A 52 2.73 -8.14 6.96
CA LEU A 52 3.88 -8.62 6.20
C LEU A 52 5.22 -8.28 6.89
N GLY A 53 5.21 -7.55 8.00
CA GLY A 53 6.42 -7.07 8.66
C GLY A 53 7.15 -6.00 7.86
N GLU A 54 6.43 -5.27 6.99
CA GLU A 54 6.96 -4.15 6.21
C GLU A 54 6.74 -2.81 6.92
N ASP A 55 7.40 -1.76 6.46
CA ASP A 55 7.23 -0.41 7.00
C ASP A 55 5.80 0.12 6.75
N VAL A 56 5.03 0.24 7.83
CA VAL A 56 3.65 0.72 7.81
C VAL A 56 3.55 2.18 7.33
N GLN A 57 4.46 3.05 7.78
CA GLN A 57 4.43 4.48 7.45
C GLN A 57 4.75 4.72 5.98
N HIS A 58 5.68 3.93 5.44
CA HIS A 58 5.97 3.90 4.01
C HIS A 58 4.72 3.59 3.20
N TRP A 59 4.06 2.47 3.48
CA TRP A 59 2.93 2.00 2.70
C TRP A 59 1.68 2.87 2.80
N ILE A 60 1.47 3.51 3.95
CA ILE A 60 0.46 4.56 4.11
C ILE A 60 0.80 5.75 3.20
N THR A 61 2.05 6.19 3.18
CA THR A 61 2.50 7.32 2.36
C THR A 61 2.34 7.05 0.88
N VAL A 62 2.78 5.89 0.39
CA VAL A 62 2.61 5.47 -1.01
C VAL A 62 1.13 5.49 -1.40
N ALA A 63 0.27 4.93 -0.55
CA ALA A 63 -1.17 4.91 -0.80
C ALA A 63 -1.78 6.32 -0.89
N VAL A 64 -1.37 7.25 -0.04
CA VAL A 64 -1.81 8.65 -0.09
C VAL A 64 -1.40 9.29 -1.41
N LEU A 65 -0.12 9.16 -1.80
CA LEU A 65 0.42 9.74 -3.03
C LEU A 65 -0.26 9.18 -4.29
N GLU A 66 -0.70 7.92 -4.28
CA GLU A 66 -1.48 7.31 -5.37
C GLU A 66 -2.91 7.85 -5.49
N THR A 67 -3.43 8.52 -4.45
CA THR A 67 -4.78 9.10 -4.49
C THR A 67 -4.80 10.51 -5.08
N GLU A 68 -3.65 11.17 -5.10
CA GLU A 68 -3.51 12.56 -5.49
C GLU A 68 -3.53 12.74 -7.00
N LYS A 69 -4.03 13.90 -7.43
CA LYS A 69 -3.97 14.27 -8.86
C LYS A 69 -2.54 14.55 -9.27
N GLU A 70 -2.20 14.14 -10.48
CA GLU A 70 -0.87 14.41 -11.04
C GLU A 70 -0.58 15.91 -11.08
N SER A 71 0.59 16.27 -10.54
CA SER A 71 1.07 17.64 -10.43
C SER A 71 2.58 17.65 -10.19
N GLY A 72 3.26 18.75 -10.50
CA GLY A 72 4.69 18.88 -10.22
C GLY A 72 5.02 18.79 -8.72
N ALA A 73 4.08 19.18 -7.85
CA ALA A 73 4.23 19.01 -6.41
C ALA A 73 4.19 17.52 -6.00
N LEU A 74 3.29 16.73 -6.62
CA LEU A 74 3.22 15.29 -6.40
C LEU A 74 4.51 14.60 -6.85
N ASP A 75 5.06 14.96 -8.01
CA ASP A 75 6.34 14.41 -8.49
C ASP A 75 7.49 14.69 -7.52
N HIS A 76 7.53 15.89 -6.95
CA HIS A 76 8.53 16.25 -5.94
C HIS A 76 8.35 15.44 -4.65
N LEU A 77 7.11 15.24 -4.20
CA LEU A 77 6.81 14.44 -3.01
C LEU A 77 7.14 12.96 -3.21
N LYS A 78 6.79 12.36 -4.36
CA LYS A 78 7.16 10.99 -4.73
C LYS A 78 8.68 10.79 -4.63
N LYS A 79 9.48 11.70 -5.20
CA LYS A 79 10.96 11.67 -5.10
C LYS A 79 11.47 11.85 -3.66
N THR A 80 10.77 12.63 -2.85
CA THR A 80 11.16 12.88 -1.46
C THR A 80 10.86 11.68 -0.57
N ALA A 81 9.71 11.03 -0.77
CA ALA A 81 9.37 9.78 -0.12
C ALA A 81 10.40 8.69 -0.46
N ASP A 82 10.73 8.51 -1.74
CA ASP A 82 11.75 7.54 -2.18
C ASP A 82 13.11 7.76 -1.49
N ARG A 83 13.54 9.02 -1.32
CA ARG A 83 14.80 9.35 -0.63
C ARG A 83 14.76 9.04 0.87
N TRP A 84 13.64 9.33 1.54
CA TRP A 84 13.50 9.05 2.97
C TRP A 84 13.63 7.56 3.25
N LEU A 85 13.01 6.73 2.42
CA LEU A 85 13.06 5.27 2.54
C LEU A 85 14.47 4.71 2.38
N ASN A 86 15.23 5.22 1.42
CA ASN A 86 16.60 4.79 1.20
C ASN A 86 17.51 5.13 2.39
N LYS A 87 17.17 6.18 3.15
CA LYS A 87 17.93 6.58 4.35
C LYS A 87 17.53 5.79 5.60
N VAL A 88 16.27 5.37 5.71
CA VAL A 88 15.79 4.56 6.84
C VAL A 88 16.28 3.11 6.74
N ASN A 89 16.44 2.60 5.52
CA ASN A 89 16.89 1.22 5.26
C ASN A 89 18.41 1.07 5.07
N SER A 90 19.19 2.15 5.22
CA SER A 90 20.66 2.18 5.14
C SER A 90 21.29 2.25 6.53
#